data_AF-A0A970M478-F1
#
_entry.id   AF-A0A970M478-F1
#
_cell.length_a   1.000
_cell.length_b   1.000
_cell.length_c   1.000
_cell.angle_alpha   90.00
_cell.angle_beta   90.00
_cell.angle_gamma   90.00
#
_symmetry.space_group_name_H-M   'P 1'
#
loop_
_entity.id
_entity.type
_entity.pdbx_description
1 polymer ?
#
loop_
_entity_poly.entity_id
_entity_poly.type
_entity_poly.pdbx_seq_one_letter_code
_entity_poly.pdbx_strand_id
1 'polypeptide(L)'
;MTYYDDGNLARQLTDPYPYQEPVLRPEVVEAEKRTRQRALQRQAQIRRQYKAAGRVHARSVLRVSALLLAIASLAGFIVWRNARITEMSFINAGLRRQITELDKQNGLLEDKIAKKVSLQTTREQATEQLGMQQATSDQIHYVSSIHFLQQGGRDAGQGQDRRQVLADSEWLDAIETWVKNH
;
A
#
# COMPACT_ATOMS: atom_id res chain seq x y z
N MET A 1 -23.87 65.35 38.41
CA MET A 1 -22.69 64.82 37.68
C MET A 1 -22.39 65.84 36.61
N THR A 2 -21.37 66.68 36.83
CA THR A 2 -21.10 67.84 35.97
C THR A 2 -20.12 67.43 34.90
N TYR A 3 -20.56 67.40 33.65
CA TYR A 3 -19.70 67.16 32.50
C TYR A 3 -18.95 68.46 32.18
N TYR A 4 -17.62 68.37 32.10
CA TYR A 4 -16.78 69.42 31.54
C TYR A 4 -16.58 69.10 30.06
N ASP A 5 -17.26 69.86 29.20
CA ASP A 5 -16.94 69.97 27.78
C ASP A 5 -16.53 71.44 27.60
N ASP A 6 -15.44 71.68 26.89
CA ASP A 6 -14.81 72.97 26.59
C ASP A 6 -13.76 73.52 27.59
N GLY A 7 -12.51 73.55 27.11
CA GLY A 7 -11.34 74.09 27.82
C GLY A 7 -11.40 75.60 28.02
N ASN A 8 -10.89 76.03 29.19
CA ASN A 8 -10.56 77.41 29.61
C ASN A 8 -11.55 78.57 29.38
N LEU A 9 -12.76 78.31 28.87
CA LEU A 9 -13.82 79.32 28.64
C LEU A 9 -15.20 78.88 29.15
N ALA A 10 -15.25 77.97 30.14
CA ALA A 10 -16.48 77.56 30.78
C ALA A 10 -17.09 78.71 31.61
N ARG A 11 -17.92 79.53 30.97
CA ARG A 11 -18.84 80.44 31.65
C ARG A 11 -19.81 79.56 32.45
N GLN A 12 -19.78 79.65 33.78
CA GLN A 12 -20.71 78.94 34.64
C GLN A 12 -22.14 79.36 34.25
N LEU A 13 -22.88 78.48 33.58
CA LEU A 13 -24.32 78.62 33.45
C LEU A 13 -24.90 78.34 34.84
N THR A 14 -25.10 79.39 35.62
CA THR A 14 -25.93 79.33 36.82
C THR A 14 -27.37 79.25 36.34
N ASP A 15 -27.94 78.05 36.30
CA ASP A 15 -29.37 77.87 36.07
C ASP A 15 -30.16 78.54 37.21
N PRO A 16 -31.04 79.52 36.93
CA PRO A 16 -31.73 80.29 37.97
C PRO A 16 -32.94 79.57 38.58
N TYR A 17 -33.21 78.32 38.18
CA TYR A 17 -34.35 77.56 38.69
C TYR A 17 -33.88 76.35 39.52
N PRO A 18 -34.37 76.17 40.75
CA PRO A 18 -34.15 74.92 41.46
C PRO A 18 -34.85 73.82 40.67
N TYR A 19 -34.07 72.90 40.09
CA TYR A 19 -34.59 71.72 39.43
C TYR A 19 -35.29 70.86 40.51
N GLN A 20 -36.62 70.90 40.57
CA GLN A 20 -37.38 69.92 41.34
C GLN A 20 -37.29 68.60 40.58
N GLU A 21 -36.49 67.66 41.08
CA GLU A 21 -36.57 66.29 40.61
C GLU A 21 -38.03 65.84 40.76
N PRO A 22 -38.68 65.37 39.68
CA PRO A 22 -39.99 64.76 39.82
C PRO A 22 -39.83 63.61 40.82
N VAL A 23 -40.56 63.66 41.94
CA VAL A 23 -40.56 62.58 42.94
C VAL A 23 -41.22 61.38 42.30
N LEU A 24 -40.45 60.61 41.54
CA LEU A 24 -40.90 59.37 40.95
C LEU A 24 -41.25 58.44 42.11
N ARG A 25 -42.52 58.03 42.16
CA ARG A 25 -42.99 57.07 43.16
C ARG A 25 -42.10 55.82 43.09
N PRO A 26 -41.56 55.33 44.23
CA PRO A 26 -40.65 54.18 44.24
C PRO A 26 -41.20 52.95 43.50
N GLU A 27 -42.51 52.74 43.58
CA GLU A 27 -43.23 51.67 42.90
C GLU A 27 -43.09 51.70 41.36
N VAL A 28 -43.08 52.90 40.77
CA VAL A 28 -42.98 53.06 39.30
C VAL A 28 -41.56 52.72 38.84
N VAL A 29 -40.55 53.14 39.61
CA VAL A 29 -39.14 52.84 39.35
C VAL A 29 -38.87 51.33 39.50
N GLU A 30 -39.46 50.69 40.50
CA GLU A 30 -39.36 49.23 40.67
C GLU A 30 -40.06 48.45 39.54
N ALA A 31 -41.24 48.90 39.11
CA ALA A 31 -41.96 48.29 38.01
C ALA A 31 -41.14 48.37 36.71
N GLU A 32 -40.54 49.52 36.41
CA GLU A 32 -39.72 49.72 35.22
C GLU A 32 -38.41 48.90 35.26
N LYS A 33 -37.77 48.78 36.43
CA LYS A 33 -36.62 47.88 36.60
C LYS A 33 -37.01 46.42 36.34
N ARG A 34 -38.16 45.97 36.82
CA ARG A 34 -38.66 44.59 36.60
C ARG A 34 -38.97 44.34 35.12
N THR A 35 -39.55 45.29 34.40
CA THR A 35 -39.83 45.15 32.96
C THR A 35 -38.53 45.12 32.14
N ARG A 36 -37.57 46.01 32.43
CA ARG A 36 -36.24 46.00 31.80
C ARG A 36 -35.49 44.70 32.05
N GLN A 37 -35.50 44.18 33.29
CA GLN A 37 -34.89 42.89 33.61
C GLN A 37 -35.55 41.74 32.85
N ARG A 38 -36.88 41.70 32.75
CA ARG A 38 -37.60 40.70 31.97
C ARG A 38 -37.27 40.79 30.47
N ALA A 39 -37.15 42.00 29.92
CA ALA A 39 -36.75 42.20 28.53
C ALA A 39 -35.31 41.70 28.26
N LEU A 40 -34.37 41.99 29.16
CA LEU A 40 -32.99 41.50 29.07
C LEU A 40 -32.92 39.97 29.20
N GLN A 41 -33.69 39.37 30.10
CA GLN A 41 -33.77 37.91 30.25
C GLN A 41 -34.33 37.26 28.98
N ARG A 42 -35.39 37.83 28.38
CA ARG A 42 -35.95 37.34 27.10
C ARG A 42 -34.92 37.43 25.97
N GLN A 43 -34.21 38.56 25.84
CA GLN A 43 -33.15 38.70 24.82
C GLN A 43 -32.01 37.70 25.04
N ALA A 44 -31.60 37.47 26.29
CA ALA A 44 -30.56 36.49 26.62
C ALA A 44 -31.01 35.05 26.29
N GLN A 45 -32.27 34.70 26.56
CA GLN A 45 -32.83 33.40 26.20
C GLN A 45 -32.88 33.19 24.68
N ILE A 46 -33.34 34.20 23.93
CA ILE A 46 -33.35 34.17 22.46
C ILE A 46 -31.93 33.96 21.93
N ARG A 47 -30.94 34.73 22.40
CA ARG A 47 -29.53 34.56 22.01
C ARG A 47 -28.99 33.16 22.32
N ARG A 48 -29.36 32.56 23.45
CA ARG A 48 -28.96 31.19 23.81
C ARG A 48 -29.58 30.16 22.87
N GLN A 49 -30.85 30.33 22.52
CA GLN A 49 -31.54 29.43 21.58
C GLN A 49 -30.92 29.49 20.18
N TYR A 50 -30.64 30.69 19.65
CA TYR A 50 -29.94 30.83 18.36
C TYR A 50 -28.53 30.21 18.37
N LYS A 51 -27.76 30.40 19.45
CA LYS A 51 -26.44 29.77 19.59
C LYS A 51 -26.53 28.24 19.70
N ALA A 52 -27.55 27.72 20.38
CA ALA A 52 -27.77 26.28 20.50
C ALA A 52 -28.17 25.67 19.15
N ALA A 53 -29.10 26.30 18.42
CA ALA A 53 -29.50 25.89 17.08
C ALA A 53 -28.30 25.88 16.11
N GLY A 54 -27.48 26.93 16.13
CA GLY A 54 -26.26 27.01 15.31
C GLY A 54 -25.27 25.88 15.61
N ARG A 55 -25.08 25.51 16.88
CA ARG A 55 -24.21 24.37 17.26
C ARG A 55 -24.74 23.03 16.78
N VAL A 56 -26.06 22.83 16.78
CA VAL A 56 -26.68 21.60 16.27
C VAL A 56 -26.47 21.49 14.76
N HIS A 57 -26.73 22.57 14.00
CA HIS A 57 -26.48 22.59 12.56
C HIS A 57 -25.00 22.40 12.23
N ALA A 58 -24.09 23.07 12.94
CA ALA A 58 -22.66 22.90 12.74
C ALA A 58 -22.20 21.45 12.99
N ARG A 59 -22.72 20.78 14.02
CA ARG A 59 -22.44 19.36 14.28
C ARG A 59 -22.96 18.46 13.17
N SER A 60 -24.15 18.72 12.65
CA SER A 60 -24.72 17.95 11.55
C SER A 60 -23.90 18.12 10.27
N VAL A 61 -23.51 19.35 9.94
CA VAL A 61 -22.65 19.65 8.78
C VAL A 61 -21.30 18.97 8.91
N LEU A 62 -20.66 19.02 10.10
CA LEU A 62 -19.39 18.33 10.35
C LEU A 62 -19.50 16.81 10.22
N ARG A 63 -20.62 16.21 10.64
CA ARG A 63 -20.84 14.77 10.46
C ARG A 63 -20.99 14.40 8.99
N VAL A 64 -21.77 15.17 8.24
CA VAL A 64 -21.96 14.94 6.79
C VAL A 64 -20.65 15.14 6.05
N SER A 65 -19.89 16.19 6.35
CA SER A 65 -18.60 16.43 5.70
C SER A 65 -17.57 15.35 6.04
N ALA A 66 -17.52 14.87 7.29
CA ALA A 66 -16.66 13.76 7.68
C ALA A 66 -17.03 12.47 6.92
N LEU A 67 -18.33 12.21 6.72
CA LEU A 67 -18.81 11.04 6.00
C LEU A 67 -18.46 11.11 4.50
N LEU A 68 -18.61 12.30 3.89
CA LEU A 68 -18.17 12.54 2.51
C LEU A 68 -16.65 12.36 2.35
N LEU A 69 -15.86 12.88 3.29
CA LEU A 69 -14.41 12.67 3.29
C LEU A 69 -14.05 11.19 3.41
N ALA A 70 -14.72 10.44 4.29
CA ALA A 70 -14.50 9.01 4.43
C ALA A 70 -14.78 8.25 3.12
N ILE A 71 -15.88 8.58 2.43
CA ILE A 71 -16.23 7.98 1.13
C ILE A 71 -15.17 8.34 0.07
N ALA A 72 -14.77 9.62 0.01
CA ALA A 72 -13.75 10.07 -0.93
C ALA A 72 -12.39 9.39 -0.69
N SER A 73 -11.98 9.25 0.58
CA SER A 73 -10.77 8.52 0.95
C SER A 73 -10.83 7.04 0.56
N LEU A 74 -11.98 6.38 0.77
CA LEU A 74 -12.15 4.98 0.37
C LEU A 74 -12.07 4.81 -1.15
N ALA A 75 -12.73 5.69 -1.92
CA ALA A 75 -12.63 5.70 -3.37
C ALA A 75 -11.19 5.93 -3.85
N GLY A 76 -10.48 6.90 -3.24
CA GLY A 76 -9.06 7.16 -3.54
C GLY A 76 -8.16 5.95 -3.24
N PHE A 77 -8.39 5.28 -2.11
CA PHE A 77 -7.66 4.06 -1.74
C PHE A 77 -7.89 2.92 -2.76
N ILE A 78 -9.12 2.73 -3.21
CA ILE A 78 -9.47 1.73 -4.23
C ILE A 78 -8.72 2.04 -5.54
N VAL A 79 -8.72 3.29 -6.00
CA VAL A 79 -8.01 3.70 -7.21
C VAL A 79 -6.51 3.46 -7.08
N TRP A 80 -5.90 3.87 -5.97
CA TRP A 80 -4.47 3.64 -5.71
C TRP A 80 -4.11 2.15 -5.71
N ARG A 81 -4.92 1.33 -5.04
CA ARG A 81 -4.73 -0.13 -5.01
C ARG A 81 -4.82 -0.74 -6.42
N ASN A 82 -5.81 -0.32 -7.22
CA ASN A 82 -5.98 -0.81 -8.59
C ASN A 82 -4.84 -0.37 -9.50
N ALA A 83 -4.33 0.86 -9.35
CA ALA A 83 -3.14 1.31 -10.07
C ALA A 83 -1.93 0.40 -9.75
N ARG A 84 -1.73 0.06 -8.46
CA ARG A 84 -0.65 -0.83 -8.04
C ARG A 84 -0.81 -2.27 -8.54
N ILE A 85 -2.04 -2.80 -8.55
CA ILE A 85 -2.36 -4.12 -9.13
C ILE A 85 -2.06 -4.13 -10.63
N THR A 86 -2.36 -3.03 -11.33
CA THR A 86 -2.11 -2.92 -12.78
C THR A 86 -0.60 -2.95 -13.06
N GLU A 87 0.21 -2.22 -12.28
CA GLU A 87 1.67 -2.27 -12.36
C GLU A 87 2.22 -3.67 -12.12
N MET A 88 1.72 -4.38 -11.10
CA MET A 88 2.07 -5.78 -10.84
C MET A 88 1.62 -6.73 -11.96
N SER A 89 0.50 -6.44 -12.63
CA SER A 89 0.03 -7.22 -13.78
C SER A 89 1.01 -7.14 -14.96
N PHE A 90 1.59 -5.96 -15.21
CA PHE A 90 2.61 -5.82 -16.25
C PHE A 90 3.88 -6.60 -15.93
N ILE A 91 4.33 -6.59 -14.66
CA ILE A 91 5.48 -7.36 -14.20
C ILE A 91 5.23 -8.87 -14.38
N ASN A 92 4.06 -9.36 -13.96
CA ASN A 92 3.68 -10.76 -14.13
C ASN A 92 3.59 -11.20 -15.60
N ALA A 93 3.09 -10.32 -16.48
CA ALA A 93 3.06 -10.60 -17.91
C ALA A 93 4.49 -10.69 -18.50
N GLY A 94 5.42 -9.85 -18.02
CA GLY A 94 6.83 -9.93 -18.38
C GLY A 94 7.50 -11.23 -17.92
N LEU A 95 7.31 -11.61 -16.66
CA LEU A 95 7.81 -12.87 -16.08
C LEU A 95 7.27 -14.09 -16.83
N ARG A 96 5.97 -14.14 -17.14
CA ARG A 96 5.37 -15.21 -17.95
C ARG A 96 6.03 -15.33 -19.32
N ARG A 97 6.34 -14.20 -19.97
CA ARG A 97 7.05 -14.17 -21.25
C ARG A 97 8.45 -14.77 -21.14
N GLN A 98 9.18 -14.42 -20.08
CA GLN A 98 10.51 -14.98 -19.83
C GLN A 98 10.47 -16.49 -19.57
N ILE A 99 9.50 -16.97 -18.81
CA ILE A 99 9.31 -18.41 -18.58
C ILE A 99 9.03 -19.12 -19.91
N THR A 100 8.12 -18.60 -20.73
CA THR A 100 7.83 -19.19 -22.05
C THR A 100 9.05 -19.21 -22.97
N GLU A 101 9.90 -18.19 -22.91
CA GLU A 101 11.13 -18.15 -23.69
C GLU A 101 12.15 -19.18 -23.18
N LEU A 102 12.31 -19.31 -21.87
CA LEU A 102 13.16 -20.34 -21.26
C LEU A 102 12.67 -21.76 -21.57
N ASP A 103 11.36 -22.01 -21.52
CA ASP A 103 10.78 -23.30 -21.89
C ASP A 103 11.04 -23.65 -23.36
N LYS A 104 10.94 -22.67 -24.25
CA LYS A 104 11.30 -22.86 -25.67
C LYS A 104 12.79 -23.17 -25.82
N GLN A 105 13.66 -22.45 -25.13
CA GLN A 105 15.09 -22.69 -25.19
C GLN A 105 15.46 -24.07 -24.64
N ASN A 106 14.83 -24.49 -23.54
CA ASN A 106 14.99 -25.83 -22.99
C ASN A 106 14.50 -26.90 -23.97
N GLY A 107 13.32 -26.75 -24.58
CA GLY A 107 12.83 -27.70 -25.58
C GLY A 107 13.74 -27.81 -26.81
N LEU A 108 14.30 -26.68 -27.27
CA LEU A 108 15.31 -26.69 -28.35
C LEU A 108 16.61 -27.36 -27.93
N LEU A 109 17.02 -27.20 -26.67
CA LEU A 109 18.22 -27.84 -26.14
C LEU A 109 18.00 -29.35 -25.99
N GLU A 110 16.84 -29.77 -25.50
CA GLU A 110 16.43 -31.17 -25.42
C GLU A 110 16.38 -31.82 -26.81
N ASP A 111 15.81 -31.18 -27.82
CA ASP A 111 15.82 -31.68 -29.20
C ASP A 111 17.25 -31.79 -29.76
N LYS A 112 18.11 -30.82 -29.46
CA LYS A 112 19.55 -30.90 -29.83
C LYS A 112 20.26 -32.05 -29.12
N ILE A 113 19.99 -32.27 -27.84
CA ILE A 113 20.56 -33.39 -27.09
C ILE A 113 20.04 -34.70 -27.68
N ALA A 114 18.73 -34.84 -27.88
CA ALA A 114 18.12 -36.02 -28.46
C ALA A 114 18.68 -36.33 -29.85
N LYS A 115 18.91 -35.32 -30.70
CA LYS A 115 19.57 -35.49 -32.01
C LYS A 115 21.02 -35.95 -31.89
N LYS A 116 21.79 -35.39 -30.95
CA LYS A 116 23.20 -35.77 -30.71
C LYS A 116 23.34 -37.14 -30.05
N VAL A 117 22.43 -37.50 -29.18
CA VAL A 117 22.38 -38.80 -28.49
C VAL A 117 21.79 -39.88 -29.40
N SER A 118 20.95 -39.50 -30.35
CA SER A 118 20.43 -40.41 -31.36
C SER A 118 21.58 -40.98 -32.19
N LEU A 119 21.84 -42.27 -32.01
CA LEU A 119 22.77 -43.09 -32.78
C LEU A 119 22.56 -42.98 -34.30
N GLN A 120 21.38 -42.50 -34.73
CA GLN A 120 21.06 -42.23 -36.13
C GLN A 120 21.99 -41.17 -36.73
N THR A 121 22.26 -40.07 -36.02
CA THR A 121 23.13 -38.99 -36.56
C THR A 121 24.58 -39.43 -36.60
N THR A 122 25.05 -40.16 -35.59
CA THR A 122 26.38 -40.77 -35.59
C THR A 122 26.52 -41.78 -36.72
N ARG A 123 25.50 -42.60 -36.97
CA ARG A 123 25.47 -43.56 -38.09
C ARG A 123 25.52 -42.85 -39.44
N GLU A 124 24.73 -41.79 -39.64
CA GLU A 124 24.72 -41.02 -40.88
C GLU A 124 26.08 -40.34 -41.13
N GLN A 125 26.66 -39.67 -40.13
CA GLN A 125 28.00 -39.08 -40.24
C GLN A 125 29.08 -40.12 -40.50
N ALA A 126 29.02 -41.27 -39.82
CA ALA A 126 29.91 -42.39 -40.06
C ALA A 126 29.85 -42.90 -41.51
N THR A 127 28.65 -43.00 -42.06
CA THR A 127 28.45 -43.56 -43.40
C THR A 127 28.81 -42.54 -44.49
N GLU A 128 28.34 -41.28 -44.36
CA GLU A 128 28.54 -40.24 -45.37
C GLU A 128 29.92 -39.58 -45.31
N GLN A 129 30.44 -39.28 -44.12
CA GLN A 129 31.69 -38.51 -43.98
C GLN A 129 32.92 -39.42 -43.84
N LEU A 130 32.76 -40.58 -43.20
CA LEU A 130 33.87 -41.51 -42.94
C LEU A 130 33.83 -42.75 -43.85
N GLY A 131 32.79 -42.89 -44.69
CA GLY A 131 32.65 -44.04 -45.59
C GLY A 131 32.46 -45.37 -44.86
N MET A 132 32.10 -45.35 -43.58
CA MET A 132 31.98 -46.56 -42.77
C MET A 132 30.71 -47.32 -43.14
N GLN A 133 30.83 -48.63 -43.32
CA GLN A 133 29.70 -49.52 -43.60
C GLN A 133 29.18 -50.14 -42.31
N GLN A 134 27.88 -50.43 -42.28
CA GLN A 134 27.27 -51.12 -41.15
C GLN A 134 27.88 -52.51 -40.99
N ALA A 135 28.34 -52.85 -39.78
CA ALA A 135 28.95 -54.14 -39.50
C ALA A 135 27.99 -55.29 -39.84
N THR A 136 28.52 -56.32 -40.51
CA THR A 136 27.76 -57.53 -40.84
C THR A 136 27.65 -58.42 -39.60
N SER A 137 26.62 -59.27 -39.50
CA SER A 137 26.35 -60.10 -38.31
C SER A 137 27.57 -60.90 -37.83
N ASP A 138 28.42 -61.35 -38.75
CA ASP A 138 29.62 -62.14 -38.48
C ASP A 138 30.77 -61.33 -37.84
N GLN A 139 30.68 -59.99 -37.87
CA GLN A 139 31.65 -59.05 -37.30
C GLN A 139 31.23 -58.55 -35.90
N ILE A 140 30.06 -58.96 -35.41
CA ILE A 140 29.50 -58.53 -34.12
C ILE A 140 29.83 -59.57 -33.05
N HIS A 141 30.70 -59.20 -32.10
CA HIS A 141 31.01 -60.03 -30.93
C HIS A 141 30.29 -59.53 -29.69
N TYR A 142 29.42 -60.35 -29.10
CA TYR A 142 28.70 -60.03 -27.87
C TYR A 142 29.59 -60.32 -26.66
N VAL A 143 29.86 -59.30 -25.84
CA VAL A 143 30.58 -59.42 -24.58
C VAL A 143 29.61 -59.30 -23.40
N SER A 144 29.72 -60.22 -22.44
CA SER A 144 28.92 -60.23 -21.22
C SER A 144 29.32 -59.07 -20.29
N SER A 145 28.32 -58.34 -19.79
CA SER A 145 28.50 -57.15 -18.93
C SER A 145 29.09 -57.46 -17.55
N ILE A 146 29.17 -58.74 -17.16
CA ILE A 146 29.68 -59.19 -15.86
C ILE A 146 31.17 -58.85 -15.67
N HIS A 147 31.94 -58.74 -16.76
CA HIS A 147 33.37 -58.42 -16.69
C HIS A 147 33.70 -56.93 -16.45
N PHE A 148 32.76 -56.01 -16.65
CA PHE A 148 33.02 -54.56 -16.49
C PHE A 148 32.80 -54.04 -15.08
N LEU A 149 32.06 -54.77 -14.23
CA LEU A 149 31.85 -54.40 -12.82
C LEU A 149 33.09 -54.64 -11.96
N GLN A 150 34.08 -55.41 -12.43
CA GLN A 150 35.23 -55.80 -11.63
C GLN A 150 36.43 -54.82 -11.72
N GLN A 151 36.44 -53.91 -12.69
CA GLN A 151 37.51 -52.91 -12.84
C GLN A 151 37.13 -51.48 -12.41
N GLY A 152 35.84 -51.13 -12.35
CA GLY A 152 35.39 -49.78 -11.92
C GLY A 152 35.38 -49.54 -10.40
N GLY A 153 35.55 -50.59 -9.59
CA GLY A 153 35.39 -50.53 -8.13
C GLY A 153 36.65 -50.18 -7.33
N ARG A 154 37.82 -49.96 -7.95
CA ARG A 154 39.07 -49.70 -7.22
C ARG A 154 39.54 -48.24 -7.20
N ASP A 155 39.05 -47.38 -8.10
CA ASP A 155 39.56 -46.00 -8.22
C ASP A 155 38.53 -44.88 -7.95
N ALA A 156 37.27 -45.18 -7.63
CA ALA A 156 36.20 -44.18 -7.47
C ALA A 156 35.83 -43.84 -6.00
N GLY A 157 36.71 -44.12 -5.03
CA GLY A 157 36.34 -44.13 -3.60
C GLY A 157 36.57 -42.85 -2.78
N GLN A 158 37.22 -41.80 -3.29
CA GLN A 158 37.54 -40.62 -2.46
C GLN A 158 37.52 -39.32 -3.28
N GLY A 159 36.37 -38.67 -3.40
CA GLY A 159 36.37 -37.28 -3.91
C GLY A 159 35.01 -36.64 -4.20
N GLN A 160 33.97 -37.43 -4.51
CA GLN A 160 32.70 -36.85 -4.97
C GLN A 160 31.62 -36.72 -3.89
N ASP A 161 31.61 -37.57 -2.85
CA ASP A 161 30.56 -37.51 -1.81
C ASP A 161 30.60 -36.24 -0.96
N ARG A 162 31.77 -35.61 -0.79
CA ARG A 162 31.89 -34.43 0.08
C ARG A 162 31.41 -33.13 -0.57
N ARG A 163 31.33 -33.05 -1.90
CA ARG A 163 30.90 -31.84 -2.61
C ARG A 163 29.39 -31.77 -2.84
N GLN A 164 28.72 -32.91 -3.00
CA GLN A 164 27.26 -32.93 -3.17
C GLN A 164 26.53 -32.66 -1.85
N VAL A 165 27.01 -33.24 -0.74
CA VAL A 165 26.39 -33.00 0.58
C VAL A 165 26.54 -31.55 1.06
N LEU A 166 27.63 -30.86 0.71
CA LEU A 166 27.82 -29.45 1.06
C LEU A 166 26.94 -28.52 0.20
N ALA A 167 26.74 -28.83 -1.08
CA ALA A 167 25.87 -28.05 -1.95
C ALA A 167 24.42 -28.09 -1.44
N ASP A 168 23.90 -29.26 -1.09
CA ASP A 168 22.51 -29.40 -0.63
C ASP A 168 22.23 -28.66 0.69
N SER A 169 23.23 -28.50 1.57
CA SER A 169 23.06 -27.78 2.83
C SER A 169 22.97 -26.25 2.68
N GLU A 170 23.72 -25.67 1.74
CA GLU A 170 23.75 -24.20 1.57
C GLU A 170 22.45 -23.66 0.98
N TRP A 171 21.80 -24.43 0.09
CA TRP A 171 20.52 -24.03 -0.51
C TRP A 171 19.37 -24.09 0.51
N LEU A 172 19.40 -25.05 1.44
CA LEU A 172 18.38 -25.16 2.49
C LEU A 172 18.45 -23.97 3.48
N ASP A 173 19.65 -23.55 3.83
CA ASP A 173 19.87 -22.41 4.74
C ASP A 173 19.44 -21.08 4.08
N ALA A 174 19.68 -20.93 2.78
CA ALA A 174 19.23 -19.78 2.00
C ALA A 174 17.69 -19.69 1.93
N ILE A 175 17.00 -20.83 1.79
CA ILE A 175 15.53 -20.88 1.77
C ILE A 175 14.97 -20.55 3.16
N GLU A 176 15.53 -21.10 4.24
CA GLU A 176 15.06 -20.83 5.60
C GLU A 176 15.23 -19.35 5.97
N THR A 177 16.33 -18.74 5.55
CA THR A 177 16.62 -17.32 5.79
C THR A 177 15.66 -16.39 5.04
N TRP A 178 15.23 -16.77 3.83
CA TRP A 178 14.26 -16.00 3.06
C TRP A 178 12.86 -16.05 3.68
N VAL A 179 12.43 -17.22 4.18
CA VAL A 179 11.15 -17.43 4.85
C VAL A 179 11.05 -16.68 6.18
N LYS A 180 12.16 -16.53 6.92
CA LYS A 180 12.17 -15.77 8.18
C LYS A 180 12.10 -14.24 8.00
N ASN A 181 12.46 -13.74 6.81
CA ASN A 181 12.59 -12.30 6.55
C ASN A 181 11.44 -11.70 5.71
N HIS A 182 10.40 -12.47 5.38
CA HIS A 182 9.17 -12.02 4.70
C HIS A 182 7.93 -12.52 5.45
#